data_AF-A0A7V9LV19-F1
#
_entry.id   AF-A0A7V9LV19-F1
#
_cell.length_a   1.000
_cell.length_b   1.000
_cell.length_c   1.000
_cell.angle_alpha   90.00
_cell.angle_beta   90.00
_cell.angle_gamma   90.00
#
_symmetry.space_group_name_H-M   'P 1'
#
loop_
_entity.id
_entity.type
_entity.pdbx_description
1 polymer ?
#
loop_
_entity_poly.entity_id
_entity_poly.type
_entity_poly.pdbx_seq_one_letter_code
_entity_poly.pdbx_strand_id
1 'polypeptide(L)'
;MPRFDQIDSSLFAGLDPAARSDVERHMEPRQLGAGEVLCREGEEGGSLFVVTNGLLHAVAASGAVLGRQRPGDVVGEAALLTGEPRSATLVARLPSEVLELSRDAFLAAAGRHPPLLINLARIVSHRMVARTSGAGGGRRAEAVAIVVGRSGWPDAEAALAAATASSPAASSIFDLTRPDAPLTAGVLAALEFSRRQQQRVFVVLGSDHEDLHLLLDYCDRSVALMSAEEAHELAGTRQLPVERLAPVTTTGNVGRLGRHLAGTKLGLALGAGGAKAYAHIGAIRVLERAGYVVDYIAGSSMGGWVGAWLALGMSSDEIEQTMRSAFTEDAGRAVFRAGAAGDPSGTVVMEQLARQTTGGADFGELRTPLILLAADLEGRCPAPMMTGPVHEAMVAAMTVPGLYPAFRRGQQRLVDAVVLTPVPSDALIAAGADVTVAINLLGRATLE
;
A
#
# COMPACT_ATOMS: atom_id res chain seq x y z
N MET A 1 -0.85 37.32 -13.50
CA MET A 1 -0.99 36.03 -14.20
C MET A 1 0.37 35.36 -14.23
N PRO A 2 0.51 34.10 -13.77
CA PRO A 2 1.73 33.34 -14.03
C PRO A 2 1.97 33.29 -15.54
N ARG A 3 3.22 33.48 -15.98
CA ARG A 3 3.54 33.40 -17.42
C ARG A 3 3.50 31.93 -17.83
N PHE A 4 2.78 31.65 -18.90
CA PHE A 4 2.60 30.32 -19.48
C PHE A 4 3.91 29.59 -19.74
N ASP A 5 4.99 30.32 -20.05
CA ASP A 5 6.35 29.82 -20.24
C ASP A 5 6.92 29.06 -19.03
N GLN A 6 6.32 29.18 -17.85
CA GLN A 6 6.78 28.56 -16.61
C GLN A 6 6.03 27.26 -16.23
N ILE A 7 4.99 26.87 -16.98
CA ILE A 7 4.19 25.68 -16.65
C ILE A 7 4.92 24.42 -17.13
N ASP A 8 5.55 23.69 -16.23
CA ASP A 8 6.21 22.43 -16.55
C ASP A 8 5.17 21.29 -16.73
N SER A 9 4.66 21.13 -17.96
CA SER A 9 3.68 20.10 -18.33
C SER A 9 4.27 19.11 -19.34
N SER A 10 4.04 17.82 -19.10
CA SER A 10 4.43 16.74 -20.00
C SER A 10 3.77 16.82 -21.38
N LEU A 11 2.64 17.54 -21.50
CA LEU A 11 2.00 17.80 -22.79
C LEU A 11 2.91 18.55 -23.75
N PHE A 12 3.70 19.50 -23.23
CA PHE A 12 4.56 20.39 -24.02
C PHE A 12 6.01 19.90 -24.11
N ALA A 13 6.31 18.70 -23.61
CA ALA A 13 7.66 18.15 -23.60
C ALA A 13 8.23 18.04 -25.02
N GLY A 14 9.41 18.62 -25.26
CA GLY A 14 10.09 18.58 -26.55
C GLY A 14 9.55 19.56 -27.60
N LEU A 15 8.60 20.44 -27.25
CA LEU A 15 8.22 21.58 -28.10
C LEU A 15 9.20 22.74 -27.91
N ASP A 16 9.55 23.41 -29.01
CA ASP A 16 10.27 24.68 -28.93
C ASP A 16 9.34 25.82 -28.44
N PRO A 17 9.89 26.98 -28.03
CA PRO A 17 9.09 28.09 -27.53
C PRO A 17 8.03 28.62 -28.52
N ALA A 18 8.29 28.56 -29.83
CA ALA A 18 7.36 29.03 -30.84
C ALA A 18 6.17 28.07 -31.00
N ALA A 19 6.43 26.76 -31.00
CA ALA A 19 5.41 25.72 -31.01
C ALA A 19 4.55 25.77 -29.74
N ARG A 20 5.17 25.99 -28.58
CA ARG A 20 4.45 26.15 -27.31
C ARG A 20 3.51 27.36 -27.33
N SER A 21 4.01 28.52 -27.77
CA SER A 21 3.20 29.73 -27.91
C SER A 21 2.07 29.56 -28.92
N ASP A 22 2.29 28.81 -30.00
CA ASP A 22 1.25 28.49 -30.97
C ASP A 22 0.08 27.70 -30.35
N VAL A 23 0.38 26.69 -29.52
CA VAL A 23 -0.65 25.91 -28.81
C VAL A 23 -1.38 26.77 -27.78
N GLU A 24 -0.63 27.53 -26.99
CA GLU A 24 -1.15 28.42 -25.95
C GLU A 24 -2.21 29.39 -26.47
N ARG A 25 -2.02 29.97 -27.67
CA ARG A 25 -2.98 30.90 -28.28
C ARG A 25 -4.35 30.30 -28.54
N HIS A 26 -4.45 28.97 -28.55
CA HIS A 26 -5.70 28.23 -28.72
C HIS A 26 -6.27 27.69 -27.40
N MET A 27 -5.63 27.99 -26.26
CA MET A 27 -6.10 27.58 -24.95
C MET A 27 -6.87 28.72 -24.26
N GLU A 28 -7.97 28.36 -23.59
CA GLU A 28 -8.82 29.31 -22.87
C GLU A 28 -8.64 29.15 -21.35
N PRO A 29 -8.31 30.23 -20.60
CA PRO A 29 -8.18 30.15 -19.15
C PRO A 29 -9.54 30.01 -18.48
N ARG A 30 -9.63 29.11 -17.50
CA ARG A 30 -10.78 28.94 -16.62
C ARG A 30 -10.33 29.00 -15.16
N GLN A 31 -11.01 29.86 -14.41
CA GLN A 31 -10.85 30.00 -12.97
C GLN A 31 -11.91 29.15 -12.27
N LEU A 32 -11.53 28.47 -11.20
CA LEU A 32 -12.40 27.61 -10.39
C LEU A 32 -12.28 28.06 -8.93
N GLY A 33 -13.41 28.27 -8.27
CA GLY A 33 -13.47 28.42 -6.82
C GLY A 33 -13.16 27.11 -6.10
N ALA A 34 -12.77 27.20 -4.82
CA ALA A 34 -12.67 26.01 -3.98
C ALA A 34 -14.06 25.34 -3.86
N GLY A 35 -14.12 24.03 -4.07
CA GLY A 35 -15.34 23.22 -4.15
C GLY A 35 -16.00 23.18 -5.53
N GLU A 36 -15.55 23.99 -6.50
CA GLU A 36 -16.15 24.03 -7.82
C GLU A 36 -15.81 22.78 -8.65
N VAL A 37 -16.79 22.29 -9.40
CA VAL A 37 -16.66 21.10 -10.25
C VAL A 37 -16.26 21.52 -11.66
N LEU A 38 -15.10 21.04 -12.13
CA LEU A 38 -14.64 21.27 -13.51
C LEU A 38 -15.43 20.43 -14.53
N CYS A 39 -15.64 19.15 -14.21
CA CYS A 39 -16.50 18.23 -14.97
C CYS A 39 -16.97 17.08 -14.08
N ARG A 40 -18.09 16.45 -14.44
CA ARG A 40 -18.62 15.27 -13.74
C ARG A 40 -18.35 13.98 -14.49
N GLU A 41 -18.25 12.90 -13.73
CA GLU A 41 -18.24 11.54 -14.28
C GLU A 41 -19.47 11.31 -15.17
N GLY A 42 -19.27 10.68 -16.32
CA GLY A 42 -20.32 10.40 -17.30
C GLY A 42 -20.70 11.57 -18.22
N GLU A 43 -20.22 12.80 -17.97
CA GLU A 43 -20.39 13.90 -18.93
C GLU A 43 -19.57 13.63 -20.20
N GLU A 44 -20.05 14.08 -21.36
CA GLU A 44 -19.25 14.02 -22.59
C GLU A 44 -18.06 15.00 -22.50
N GLY A 45 -16.89 14.55 -22.93
CA GLY A 45 -15.65 15.31 -22.83
C GLY A 45 -15.10 15.74 -24.19
N GLY A 46 -15.35 16.99 -24.58
CA GLY A 46 -14.82 17.61 -25.81
C GLY A 46 -13.47 18.29 -25.68
N SER A 47 -12.96 18.48 -24.46
CA SER A 47 -11.74 19.25 -24.18
C SER A 47 -10.81 18.51 -23.22
N LEU A 48 -9.51 18.80 -23.33
CA LEU A 48 -8.53 18.55 -22.27
C LEU A 48 -8.24 19.83 -21.52
N PHE A 49 -7.67 19.70 -20.32
CA PHE A 49 -7.24 20.84 -19.52
C PHE A 49 -5.83 20.64 -19.01
N VAL A 50 -5.07 21.73 -18.91
CA VAL A 50 -3.79 21.77 -18.19
C VAL A 50 -3.99 22.56 -16.91
N VAL A 51 -3.70 21.94 -15.76
CA VAL A 51 -3.75 22.65 -14.47
C VAL A 51 -2.58 23.61 -14.39
N THR A 52 -2.84 24.89 -14.18
CA THR A 52 -1.78 25.91 -14.09
C THR A 52 -1.54 26.37 -12.67
N ASN A 53 -2.58 26.33 -11.84
CA ASN A 53 -2.52 26.66 -10.43
C ASN A 53 -3.61 25.90 -9.65
N GLY A 54 -3.37 25.67 -8.37
CA GLY A 54 -4.32 25.02 -7.46
C GLY A 54 -4.24 23.50 -7.46
N LEU A 55 -5.32 22.86 -7.03
CA LEU A 55 -5.37 21.41 -6.81
C LEU A 55 -6.77 20.90 -7.13
N LEU A 56 -6.86 19.94 -8.06
CA LEU A 56 -8.10 19.26 -8.39
C LEU A 56 -8.04 17.81 -7.93
N HIS A 57 -9.11 17.31 -7.31
CA HIS A 57 -9.26 15.89 -6.99
C HIS A 57 -10.15 15.23 -8.05
N ALA A 58 -9.71 14.09 -8.58
CA ALA A 58 -10.55 13.18 -9.34
C ALA A 58 -11.28 12.26 -8.35
N VAL A 59 -12.59 12.28 -8.36
CA VAL A 59 -13.45 11.58 -7.39
C VAL A 59 -14.41 10.67 -8.16
N ALA A 60 -14.51 9.41 -7.72
CA ALA A 60 -15.49 8.45 -8.23
C ALA A 60 -16.90 8.75 -7.71
N ALA A 61 -17.92 8.20 -8.36
CA ALA A 61 -19.30 8.22 -7.85
C ALA A 61 -19.45 7.68 -6.41
N SER A 62 -18.57 6.78 -5.96
CA SER A 62 -18.53 6.27 -4.58
C SER A 62 -18.00 7.28 -3.54
N GLY A 63 -17.48 8.43 -3.98
CA GLY A 63 -16.80 9.41 -3.14
C GLY A 63 -15.30 9.15 -2.96
N ALA A 64 -14.77 8.05 -3.50
CA ALA A 64 -13.34 7.72 -3.41
C ALA A 64 -12.49 8.68 -4.28
N VAL A 65 -11.40 9.20 -3.71
CA VAL A 65 -10.42 10.00 -4.47
C VAL A 65 -9.55 9.07 -5.33
N LEU A 66 -9.73 9.15 -6.64
CA LEU A 66 -9.02 8.37 -7.67
C LEU A 66 -7.65 8.97 -8.03
N GLY A 67 -7.46 10.27 -7.77
CA GLY A 67 -6.20 10.94 -8.05
C GLY A 67 -6.23 12.43 -7.73
N ARG A 68 -5.06 13.03 -7.63
CA ARG A 68 -4.85 14.45 -7.35
C ARG A 68 -4.11 15.08 -8.53
N GLN A 69 -4.64 16.18 -9.05
CA GLN A 69 -4.15 16.87 -10.24
C GLN A 69 -3.62 18.24 -9.79
N ARG A 70 -2.32 18.42 -9.98
CA ARG A 70 -1.51 19.56 -9.52
C ARG A 70 -1.03 20.37 -10.73
N PRO A 71 -0.40 21.55 -10.54
CA PRO A 71 0.10 22.34 -11.65
C PRO A 71 1.04 21.55 -12.56
N GLY A 72 0.79 21.66 -13.87
CA GLY A 72 1.44 20.90 -14.94
C GLY A 72 0.72 19.62 -15.37
N ASP A 73 -0.19 19.08 -14.55
CA ASP A 73 -0.93 17.86 -14.88
C ASP A 73 -1.99 18.13 -15.96
N VAL A 74 -2.17 17.15 -16.85
CA VAL A 74 -3.20 17.17 -17.89
C VAL A 74 -4.41 16.37 -17.42
N VAL A 75 -5.62 16.88 -17.65
CA VAL A 75 -6.87 16.18 -17.32
C VAL A 75 -7.82 16.17 -18.51
N GLY A 76 -8.68 15.16 -18.57
CA GLY A 76 -9.65 15.02 -19.66
C GLY A 76 -9.08 14.44 -20.96
N GLU A 77 -7.81 14.05 -20.94
CA GLU A 77 -7.08 13.47 -22.08
C GLU A 77 -7.71 12.18 -22.60
N ALA A 78 -8.21 11.32 -21.70
CA ALA A 78 -8.80 10.04 -22.08
C ALA A 78 -10.09 10.26 -22.89
N ALA A 79 -10.99 11.12 -22.42
CA ALA A 79 -12.22 11.46 -23.12
C ALA A 79 -11.94 12.14 -24.48
N LEU A 80 -10.96 13.04 -24.53
CA LEU A 80 -10.56 13.69 -25.78
C LEU A 80 -10.00 12.70 -26.81
N LEU A 81 -9.21 11.71 -26.39
CA LEU A 81 -8.63 10.72 -27.31
C LEU A 81 -9.60 9.62 -27.72
N THR A 82 -10.34 9.05 -26.76
CA THR A 82 -11.19 7.87 -26.98
C THR A 82 -12.59 8.22 -27.44
N GLY A 83 -13.09 9.42 -27.11
CA GLY A 83 -14.50 9.78 -27.27
C GLY A 83 -15.42 9.22 -26.19
N GLU A 84 -14.90 8.48 -25.22
CA GLU A 84 -15.68 7.99 -24.08
C GLU A 84 -16.04 9.15 -23.13
N PRO A 85 -17.13 9.00 -22.32
CA PRO A 85 -17.47 9.96 -21.27
C PRO A 85 -16.35 10.14 -20.23
N ARG A 86 -16.42 11.24 -19.47
CA ARG A 86 -15.49 11.51 -18.35
C ARG A 86 -15.49 10.34 -17.37
N SER A 87 -14.31 9.82 -17.05
CA SER A 87 -14.16 8.65 -16.15
C SER A 87 -14.27 8.98 -14.65
N ALA A 88 -14.34 10.25 -14.28
CA ALA A 88 -14.36 10.72 -12.89
C ALA A 88 -14.86 12.17 -12.82
N THR A 89 -15.36 12.56 -11.64
CA THR A 89 -15.67 13.97 -11.34
C THR A 89 -14.41 14.70 -10.91
N LEU A 90 -14.12 15.86 -11.48
CA LEU A 90 -13.00 16.71 -11.09
C LEU A 90 -13.48 17.89 -10.25
N VAL A 91 -13.02 17.98 -9.01
CA VAL A 91 -13.40 19.04 -8.06
C VAL A 91 -12.17 19.83 -7.64
N ALA A 92 -12.22 21.15 -7.76
CA ALA A 92 -11.19 22.03 -7.24
C ALA A 92 -11.23 22.03 -5.71
N ARG A 93 -10.13 21.69 -5.05
CA ARG A 93 -9.99 21.74 -3.58
C ARG A 93 -9.48 23.09 -3.09
N LEU A 94 -8.84 23.82 -3.99
CA LEU A 94 -8.34 25.17 -3.79
C LEU A 94 -8.84 26.05 -4.92
N PRO A 95 -8.82 27.39 -4.76
CA PRO A 95 -8.92 28.28 -5.91
C PRO A 95 -7.88 27.83 -6.96
N SER A 96 -8.37 27.42 -8.13
CA SER A 96 -7.58 26.74 -9.15
C SER A 96 -7.74 27.44 -10.48
N GLU A 97 -6.70 27.33 -11.31
CA GLU A 97 -6.71 27.84 -12.67
C GLU A 97 -6.32 26.70 -13.60
N VAL A 98 -7.09 26.55 -14.68
CA VAL A 98 -6.84 25.57 -15.73
C VAL A 98 -6.88 26.24 -17.09
N LEU A 99 -6.19 25.65 -18.04
CA LEU A 99 -6.25 26.04 -19.44
C LEU A 99 -6.98 24.97 -20.22
N GLU A 100 -8.11 25.33 -20.79
CA GLU A 100 -8.93 24.45 -21.62
C GLU A 100 -8.43 24.46 -23.07
N LEU A 101 -8.32 23.28 -23.67
CA LEU A 101 -8.04 23.12 -25.10
C LEU A 101 -9.07 22.15 -25.69
N SER A 102 -9.88 22.65 -26.62
CA SER A 102 -10.89 21.85 -27.31
C SER A 102 -10.25 20.77 -28.19
N ARG A 103 -11.00 19.71 -28.49
CA ARG A 103 -10.58 18.63 -29.39
C ARG A 103 -10.13 19.17 -30.75
N ASP A 104 -10.91 20.06 -31.35
CA ASP A 104 -10.62 20.60 -32.68
C ASP A 104 -9.32 21.43 -32.66
N ALA A 105 -9.15 22.26 -31.62
CA ALA A 105 -7.93 23.04 -31.43
C ALA A 105 -6.72 22.14 -31.16
N PHE A 106 -6.87 21.09 -30.34
CA PHE A 106 -5.81 20.12 -30.09
C PHE A 106 -5.40 19.37 -31.36
N LEU A 107 -6.35 18.87 -32.15
CA LEU A 107 -6.07 18.14 -33.38
C LEU A 107 -5.41 19.04 -34.43
N ALA A 108 -5.87 20.29 -34.57
CA ALA A 108 -5.25 21.28 -35.45
C ALA A 108 -3.81 21.57 -35.01
N ALA A 109 -3.57 21.78 -33.71
CA ALA A 109 -2.25 22.00 -33.16
C ALA A 109 -1.33 20.78 -33.31
N ALA A 110 -1.84 19.57 -33.06
CA ALA A 110 -1.09 18.32 -33.22
C ALA A 110 -0.71 18.04 -34.68
N GLY A 111 -1.53 18.47 -35.63
CA GLY A 111 -1.20 18.42 -37.06
C GLY A 111 -0.02 19.31 -37.45
N ARG A 112 0.18 20.43 -36.76
CA ARG A 112 1.34 21.32 -36.92
C ARG A 112 2.54 20.88 -36.09
N HIS A 113 2.28 20.34 -34.90
CA HIS A 113 3.28 19.97 -33.89
C HIS A 113 3.08 18.51 -33.44
N PRO A 114 3.58 17.52 -34.21
CA PRO A 114 3.40 16.10 -33.91
C PRO A 114 3.77 15.62 -32.49
N PRO A 115 4.76 16.22 -31.78
CA PRO A 115 5.07 15.81 -30.40
C PRO A 115 3.88 15.87 -29.44
N LEU A 116 2.88 16.73 -29.67
CA LEU A 116 1.69 16.84 -28.81
C LEU A 116 0.92 15.53 -28.71
N LEU A 117 0.69 14.85 -29.84
CA LEU A 117 -0.06 13.59 -29.87
C LEU A 117 0.72 12.47 -29.18
N ILE A 118 2.04 12.44 -29.38
CA ILE A 118 2.95 11.48 -28.72
C ILE A 118 2.94 11.70 -27.21
N ASN A 119 3.01 12.96 -26.76
CA ASN A 119 2.98 13.31 -25.34
C ASN A 119 1.65 12.93 -24.70
N LEU A 120 0.53 13.23 -25.36
CA LEU A 120 -0.80 12.86 -24.86
C LEU A 120 -0.97 11.32 -24.76
N ALA A 121 -0.51 10.58 -25.78
CA ALA A 121 -0.53 9.13 -25.77
C ALA A 121 0.31 8.56 -24.61
N ARG A 122 1.52 9.10 -24.38
CA ARG A 122 2.37 8.72 -23.24
C ARG A 122 1.68 8.98 -21.91
N ILE A 123 1.03 10.13 -21.74
CA ILE A 123 0.28 10.46 -20.51
C ILE A 123 -0.80 9.41 -20.24
N VAL A 124 -1.60 9.05 -21.26
CA VAL A 124 -2.63 8.00 -21.14
C VAL A 124 -2.03 6.65 -20.81
N SER A 125 -0.98 6.22 -21.54
CA SER A 125 -0.34 4.93 -21.32
C SER A 125 0.23 4.80 -19.91
N HIS A 126 0.91 5.84 -19.40
CA HIS A 126 1.42 5.85 -18.02
C HIS A 126 0.30 5.71 -16.99
N ARG A 127 -0.86 6.32 -17.23
CA ARG A 127 -2.03 6.22 -16.35
C ARG A 127 -2.68 4.84 -16.42
N MET A 128 -2.76 4.21 -17.59
CA MET A 128 -3.25 2.84 -17.73
C MET A 128 -2.37 1.85 -16.97
N VAL A 129 -1.04 1.91 -17.17
CA VAL A 129 -0.10 1.05 -16.45
C VAL A 129 -0.22 1.26 -14.93
N ALA A 130 -0.37 2.50 -14.48
CA ALA A 130 -0.56 2.83 -13.07
C ALA A 130 -1.91 2.32 -12.49
N ARG A 131 -2.94 2.12 -13.31
CA ARG A 131 -4.25 1.57 -12.89
C ARG A 131 -4.29 0.04 -12.90
N THR A 132 -3.69 -0.60 -13.90
CA THR A 132 -3.67 -2.07 -14.04
C THR A 132 -2.70 -2.71 -13.05
N SER A 133 -1.62 -2.02 -12.71
CA SER A 133 -0.67 -2.48 -11.69
C SER A 133 -1.22 -2.16 -10.30
N GLY A 134 -2.28 -2.83 -9.84
CA GLY A 134 -2.81 -2.70 -8.46
C GLY A 134 -1.75 -2.83 -7.33
N ALA A 135 -0.50 -3.11 -7.67
CA ALA A 135 0.69 -2.91 -6.87
C ALA A 135 1.18 -1.44 -6.86
N GLY A 136 0.93 -0.75 -5.74
CA GLY A 136 1.61 0.49 -5.35
C GLY A 136 3.10 0.29 -5.02
N GLY A 137 3.89 -0.29 -5.93
CA GLY A 137 5.24 -0.79 -5.63
C GLY A 137 6.35 -0.21 -6.52
N GLY A 138 6.36 1.10 -6.78
CA GLY A 138 7.43 1.71 -7.58
C GLY A 138 7.58 3.22 -7.39
N ARG A 139 8.49 3.62 -6.50
CA ARG A 139 9.18 4.93 -6.43
C ARG A 139 8.35 6.15 -6.88
N ARG A 140 7.19 6.40 -6.27
CA ARG A 140 6.57 7.73 -6.38
C ARG A 140 7.20 8.65 -5.34
N ALA A 141 7.57 9.87 -5.74
CA ALA A 141 7.57 11.00 -4.82
C ALA A 141 6.21 11.03 -4.12
N GLU A 142 6.21 10.70 -2.84
CA GLU A 142 5.04 10.70 -1.99
C GLU A 142 5.19 11.83 -0.98
N ALA A 143 4.16 12.67 -0.87
CA ALA A 143 4.01 13.60 0.23
C ALA A 143 3.21 12.93 1.34
N VAL A 144 3.82 12.74 2.51
CA VAL A 144 3.20 12.13 3.68
C VAL A 144 3.00 13.19 4.75
N ALA A 145 1.75 13.49 5.07
CA ALA A 145 1.41 14.32 6.23
C ALA A 145 1.49 13.49 7.51
N ILE A 146 2.13 14.03 8.54
CA ILE A 146 2.19 13.45 9.88
C ILE A 146 1.50 14.43 10.82
N VAL A 147 0.29 14.11 11.24
CA VAL A 147 -0.50 14.96 12.13
C VAL A 147 -0.23 14.53 13.56
N VAL A 148 0.32 15.44 14.37
CA VAL A 148 0.65 15.18 15.78
C VAL A 148 -0.40 15.81 16.69
N GLY A 149 -0.67 15.14 17.81
CA GLY A 149 -1.57 15.68 18.85
C GLY A 149 -0.98 16.92 19.54
N ARG A 150 -1.77 17.56 20.40
CA ARG A 150 -1.36 18.73 21.20
C ARG A 150 -0.30 18.34 22.23
N SER A 151 -0.33 17.08 22.64
CA SER A 151 0.70 16.44 23.47
C SER A 151 2.04 16.25 22.74
N GLY A 152 2.10 16.51 21.43
CA GLY A 152 3.27 16.34 20.59
C GLY A 152 3.52 14.89 20.17
N TRP A 153 4.71 14.64 19.63
CA TRP A 153 5.13 13.32 19.16
C TRP A 153 6.46 12.93 19.82
N PRO A 154 6.43 12.27 20.99
CA PRO A 154 7.62 11.68 21.56
C PRO A 154 8.16 10.64 20.56
N ASP A 155 9.46 10.71 20.24
CA ASP A 155 10.17 9.92 19.23
C ASP A 155 10.04 10.35 17.76
N ALA A 156 9.54 11.56 17.48
CA ALA A 156 9.46 12.11 16.11
C ALA A 156 10.78 12.01 15.35
N GLU A 157 11.87 12.47 15.96
CA GLU A 157 13.20 12.46 15.35
C GLU A 157 13.66 11.04 15.02
N ALA A 158 13.52 10.11 15.98
CA ALA A 158 13.93 8.72 15.81
C ALA A 158 13.09 8.00 14.74
N ALA A 159 11.78 8.26 14.68
CA ALA A 159 10.89 7.67 13.69
C ALA A 159 11.12 8.22 12.28
N LEU A 160 11.36 9.53 12.14
CA LEU A 160 11.71 10.15 10.86
C LEU A 160 13.09 9.71 10.37
N ALA A 161 14.05 9.55 11.29
CA ALA A 161 15.35 8.96 10.98
C ALA A 161 15.20 7.50 10.51
N ALA A 162 14.37 6.70 11.19
CA ALA A 162 14.06 5.33 10.76
C ALA A 162 13.36 5.29 9.40
N ALA A 163 12.42 6.20 9.14
CA ALA A 163 11.75 6.33 7.84
C ALA A 163 12.76 6.60 6.72
N THR A 164 13.66 7.56 6.94
CA THR A 164 14.73 7.91 6.00
C THR A 164 15.68 6.74 5.78
N ALA A 165 16.12 6.07 6.84
CA ALA A 165 17.04 4.93 6.75
C ALA A 165 16.42 3.70 6.07
N SER A 166 15.11 3.52 6.16
CA SER A 166 14.40 2.38 5.58
C SER A 166 14.19 2.47 4.06
N SER A 167 14.56 3.60 3.44
CA SER A 167 14.35 3.83 2.01
C SER A 167 15.60 4.45 1.37
N PRO A 168 16.05 3.98 0.20
CA PRO A 168 17.13 4.63 -0.54
C PRO A 168 16.68 5.91 -1.26
N ALA A 169 15.38 6.24 -1.24
CA ALA A 169 14.88 7.45 -1.88
C ALA A 169 15.21 8.68 -1.02
N ALA A 170 15.71 9.74 -1.66
CA ALA A 170 15.92 11.01 -0.98
C ALA A 170 14.61 11.55 -0.41
N SER A 171 14.66 12.06 0.81
CA SER A 171 13.52 12.60 1.54
C SER A 171 13.80 13.98 2.12
N SER A 172 12.79 14.83 2.07
CA SER A 172 12.77 16.14 2.74
C SER A 172 11.76 16.11 3.89
N ILE A 173 12.04 16.85 4.97
CA ILE A 173 11.16 16.94 6.13
C ILE A 173 10.84 18.43 6.36
N PHE A 174 9.55 18.76 6.40
CA PHE A 174 9.03 20.07 6.78
C PHE A 174 8.28 19.93 8.10
N ASP A 175 8.85 20.44 9.18
CA ASP A 175 8.23 20.39 10.50
C ASP A 175 7.57 21.74 10.82
N LEU A 176 6.23 21.76 10.74
CA LEU A 176 5.41 22.94 11.00
C LEU A 176 4.95 23.05 12.45
N THR A 177 5.42 22.15 13.32
CA THR A 177 5.17 22.24 14.77
C THR A 177 6.16 23.19 15.45
N ARG A 178 7.21 23.61 14.74
CA ARG A 178 8.27 24.45 15.28
C ARG A 178 7.93 25.94 15.20
N PRO A 179 8.44 26.77 16.13
CA PRO A 179 8.22 28.22 16.11
C PRO A 179 8.80 28.91 14.87
N ASP A 180 9.85 28.35 14.28
CA ASP A 180 10.56 28.84 13.09
C ASP A 180 10.07 28.20 11.78
N ALA A 181 8.89 27.57 11.81
CA ALA A 181 8.33 26.86 10.66
C ALA A 181 8.12 27.76 9.43
N PRO A 182 8.35 27.24 8.22
CA PRO A 182 8.02 27.95 6.99
C PRO A 182 6.50 28.16 6.88
N LEU A 183 6.10 29.25 6.24
CA LEU A 183 4.70 29.49 5.89
C LEU A 183 4.16 28.37 5.00
N THR A 184 2.87 28.03 5.14
CA THR A 184 2.16 27.02 4.34
C THR A 184 2.41 27.17 2.84
N ALA A 185 2.35 28.40 2.31
CA ALA A 185 2.61 28.67 0.89
C ALA A 185 4.02 28.22 0.45
N GLY A 186 5.03 28.39 1.31
CA GLY A 186 6.39 27.92 1.06
C GLY A 186 6.50 26.39 1.06
N VAL A 187 5.77 25.72 1.95
CA VAL A 187 5.70 24.25 2.00
C VAL A 187 5.05 23.70 0.73
N LEU A 188 3.94 24.28 0.28
CA LEU A 188 3.26 23.87 -0.94
C LEU A 188 4.18 23.99 -2.17
N ALA A 189 4.90 25.11 -2.30
CA ALA A 189 5.88 25.29 -3.36
C ALA A 189 7.02 24.25 -3.29
N ALA A 190 7.48 23.92 -2.07
CA ALA A 190 8.52 22.92 -1.87
C ALA A 190 8.04 21.49 -2.15
N LEU A 191 6.77 21.18 -1.87
CA LEU A 191 6.13 19.91 -2.24
C LEU A 191 6.09 19.74 -3.76
N GLU A 192 5.71 20.78 -4.49
CA GLU A 192 5.73 20.78 -5.96
C GLU A 192 7.14 20.56 -6.52
N PHE A 193 8.13 21.25 -5.96
CA PHE A 193 9.52 21.09 -6.36
C PHE A 193 10.04 19.67 -6.08
N SER A 194 9.81 19.15 -4.88
CA SER A 194 10.27 17.82 -4.46
C SER A 194 9.63 16.71 -5.31
N ARG A 195 8.36 16.89 -5.69
CA ARG A 195 7.66 15.99 -6.62
C ARG A 195 8.38 15.88 -7.97
N ARG A 196 8.82 17.02 -8.53
CA ARG A 196 9.59 17.03 -9.80
C ARG A 196 10.90 16.26 -9.68
N GLN A 197 11.53 16.33 -8.51
CA GLN A 197 12.78 15.60 -8.21
C GLN A 197 12.56 14.13 -7.83
N GLN A 198 11.31 13.63 -7.86
CA GLN A 198 10.95 12.29 -7.39
C GLN A 198 11.42 12.02 -5.93
N GLN A 199 11.43 13.07 -5.11
CA GLN A 199 11.79 13.01 -3.70
C GLN A 199 10.55 12.80 -2.83
N ARG A 200 10.70 12.00 -1.77
CA ARG A 200 9.68 11.87 -0.74
C ARG A 200 9.67 13.11 0.13
N VAL A 201 8.50 13.51 0.61
CA VAL A 201 8.37 14.62 1.55
C VAL A 201 7.56 14.19 2.75
N PHE A 202 8.08 14.47 3.95
CA PHE A 202 7.33 14.39 5.19
C PHE A 202 6.93 15.80 5.61
N VAL A 203 5.65 15.99 5.93
CA VAL A 203 5.14 17.26 6.46
C VAL A 203 4.57 16.99 7.85
N VAL A 204 5.23 17.47 8.90
CA VAL A 204 4.80 17.31 10.29
C VAL A 204 3.93 18.50 10.69
N LEU A 205 2.72 18.24 11.17
CA LEU A 205 1.68 19.23 11.40
C LEU A 205 1.06 19.04 12.78
N GLY A 206 0.84 20.12 13.52
CA GLY A 206 -0.02 20.07 14.71
C GLY A 206 -1.48 19.85 14.31
N SER A 207 -2.24 19.10 15.12
CA SER A 207 -3.68 18.88 14.92
C SER A 207 -4.51 20.19 14.94
N ASP A 208 -3.96 21.25 15.52
CA ASP A 208 -4.53 22.59 15.63
C ASP A 208 -4.03 23.56 14.54
N HIS A 209 -3.20 23.10 13.60
CA HIS A 209 -2.68 23.95 12.52
C HIS A 209 -3.82 24.56 11.69
N GLU A 210 -3.74 25.86 11.40
CA GLU A 210 -4.78 26.62 10.69
C GLU A 210 -5.07 26.00 9.31
N ASP A 211 -4.01 25.75 8.53
CA ASP A 211 -4.09 25.18 7.18
C ASP A 211 -4.12 23.64 7.12
N LEU A 212 -4.49 22.95 8.21
CA LEU A 212 -4.45 21.48 8.27
C LEU A 212 -5.15 20.82 7.07
N HIS A 213 -6.38 21.22 6.74
CA HIS A 213 -7.14 20.65 5.62
C HIS A 213 -6.44 20.81 4.27
N LEU A 214 -5.88 22.00 4.03
CA LEU A 214 -5.18 22.32 2.80
C LEU A 214 -3.95 21.42 2.64
N LEU A 215 -3.15 21.28 3.70
CA LEU A 215 -1.95 20.46 3.67
C LEU A 215 -2.28 18.96 3.54
N LEU A 216 -3.37 18.49 4.16
CA LEU A 216 -3.85 17.11 3.99
C LEU A 216 -4.35 16.85 2.56
N ASP A 217 -5.08 17.78 1.95
CA ASP A 217 -5.55 17.64 0.57
C ASP A 217 -4.37 17.58 -0.41
N TYR A 218 -3.29 18.28 -0.11
CA TYR A 218 -2.07 18.32 -0.90
C TYR A 218 -1.17 17.10 -0.69
N CYS A 219 -1.23 16.43 0.46
CA CYS A 219 -0.48 15.20 0.73
C CYS A 219 -1.13 13.97 0.09
N ASP A 220 -0.31 13.00 -0.30
CA ASP A 220 -0.76 11.76 -0.93
C ASP A 220 -1.33 10.80 0.11
N ARG A 221 -0.74 10.81 1.32
CA ARG A 221 -1.13 10.03 2.49
C ARG A 221 -0.99 10.85 3.77
N SER A 222 -1.77 10.49 4.78
CA SER A 222 -1.75 11.14 6.09
C SER A 222 -1.69 10.09 7.20
N VAL A 223 -0.87 10.34 8.22
CA VAL A 223 -0.72 9.50 9.40
C VAL A 223 -0.92 10.36 10.64
N ALA A 224 -1.86 9.99 11.50
CA ALA A 224 -2.12 10.68 12.75
C ALA A 224 -1.41 9.97 13.91
N LEU A 225 -0.60 10.71 14.67
CA LEU A 225 0.15 10.26 15.84
C LEU A 225 -0.31 11.06 17.05
N MET A 226 -1.32 10.54 17.74
CA MET A 226 -2.00 11.22 18.84
C MET A 226 -2.74 10.20 19.72
N SER A 227 -3.27 10.66 20.85
CA SER A 227 -4.13 9.84 21.69
C SER A 227 -5.46 9.49 20.99
N ALA A 228 -6.12 8.42 21.43
CA ALA A 228 -7.43 8.04 20.88
C ALA A 228 -8.51 9.11 21.11
N GLU A 229 -8.39 9.87 22.20
CA GLU A 229 -9.28 11.00 22.53
C GLU A 229 -9.08 12.15 21.54
N GLU A 230 -7.84 12.59 21.33
CA GLU A 230 -7.51 13.64 20.35
C GLU A 230 -7.92 13.24 18.92
N ALA A 231 -7.74 11.96 18.56
CA ALA A 231 -8.16 11.46 17.25
C ALA A 231 -9.68 11.53 17.05
N HIS A 232 -10.46 11.23 18.10
CA HIS A 232 -11.91 11.33 18.05
C HIS A 232 -12.38 12.79 17.95
N GLU A 233 -11.76 13.69 18.71
CA GLU A 233 -12.03 15.12 18.63
C GLU A 233 -11.70 15.68 17.24
N LEU A 234 -10.54 15.33 16.68
CA LEU A 234 -10.13 15.75 15.35
C LEU A 234 -11.10 15.24 14.27
N ALA A 235 -11.49 13.95 14.34
CA ALA A 235 -12.44 13.37 13.39
C ALA A 235 -13.81 14.09 13.43
N GLY A 236 -14.32 14.38 14.63
CA GLY A 236 -15.60 15.05 14.81
C GLY A 236 -15.60 16.53 14.39
N THR A 237 -14.58 17.28 14.83
CA THR A 237 -14.48 18.73 14.56
C THR A 237 -14.13 19.05 13.11
N ARG A 238 -13.35 18.17 12.46
CA ARG A 238 -12.82 18.41 11.11
C ARG A 238 -13.49 17.52 10.04
N GLN A 239 -14.46 16.67 10.40
CA GLN A 239 -15.14 15.73 9.49
C GLN A 239 -14.17 14.91 8.62
N LEU A 240 -13.02 14.53 9.18
CA LEU A 240 -12.03 13.72 8.48
C LEU A 240 -12.37 12.24 8.67
N PRO A 241 -12.38 11.42 7.60
CA PRO A 241 -12.48 9.98 7.75
C PRO A 241 -11.20 9.48 8.43
N VAL A 242 -11.31 9.01 9.67
CA VAL A 242 -10.19 8.45 10.43
C VAL A 242 -10.38 6.94 10.53
N GLU A 243 -9.45 6.20 9.92
CA GLU A 243 -9.33 4.76 10.13
C GLU A 243 -8.27 4.50 11.20
N ARG A 244 -8.64 3.76 12.25
CA ARG A 244 -7.68 3.35 13.26
C ARG A 244 -6.87 2.17 12.74
N LEU A 245 -5.65 2.46 12.29
CA LEU A 245 -4.64 1.41 12.12
C LEU A 245 -4.37 0.80 13.50
N ALA A 246 -4.36 -0.54 13.59
CA ALA A 246 -4.22 -1.34 14.81
C ALA A 246 -3.24 -0.70 15.82
N PRO A 247 -3.47 -0.82 17.15
CA PRO A 247 -2.72 -0.08 18.16
C PRO A 247 -1.20 -0.22 17.94
N VAL A 248 -0.57 0.86 17.48
CA VAL A 248 0.88 0.99 17.47
C VAL A 248 1.24 1.29 18.91
N THR A 249 1.65 0.27 19.67
CA THR A 249 2.29 0.51 20.96
C THR A 249 3.59 1.25 20.68
N THR A 250 3.58 2.56 20.95
CA THR A 250 4.70 3.48 20.75
C THR A 250 5.97 3.02 21.48
N THR A 251 5.83 2.18 22.50
CA THR A 251 6.93 1.64 23.30
C THR A 251 7.68 0.46 22.68
N GLY A 252 7.35 0.00 21.47
CA GLY A 252 7.91 -1.23 20.92
C GLY A 252 8.66 -1.18 19.59
N ASN A 253 8.42 -0.21 18.68
CA ASN A 253 9.00 -0.34 17.34
C ASN A 253 9.01 0.96 16.51
N VAL A 254 9.79 1.97 16.93
CA VAL A 254 10.10 3.18 16.13
C VAL A 254 10.53 2.83 14.70
N GLY A 255 11.25 1.70 14.52
CA GLY A 255 11.60 1.18 13.20
C GLY A 255 10.40 0.81 12.32
N ARG A 256 9.39 0.13 12.89
CA ARG A 256 8.15 -0.20 12.16
C ARG A 256 7.33 1.04 11.84
N LEU A 257 7.26 2.02 12.74
CA LEU A 257 6.64 3.32 12.44
C LEU A 257 7.40 4.02 11.31
N GLY A 258 8.73 4.04 11.35
CA GLY A 258 9.56 4.58 10.26
C GLY A 258 9.24 3.93 8.91
N ARG A 259 9.19 2.58 8.86
CA ARG A 259 8.78 1.85 7.66
C ARG A 259 7.34 2.14 7.23
N HIS A 260 6.42 2.33 8.17
CA HIS A 260 5.05 2.75 7.88
C HIS A 260 5.00 4.13 7.23
N LEU A 261 5.75 5.10 7.77
CA LEU A 261 5.87 6.46 7.21
C LEU A 261 6.54 6.42 5.84
N ALA A 262 7.54 5.57 5.66
CA ALA A 262 8.25 5.40 4.41
C ALA A 262 7.55 4.49 3.38
N GLY A 263 6.42 3.87 3.70
CA GLY A 263 5.79 2.91 2.78
C GLY A 263 6.73 1.76 2.38
N THR A 264 7.50 1.23 3.34
CA THR A 264 8.49 0.17 3.13
C THR A 264 8.25 -1.06 4.01
N LYS A 265 7.05 -1.22 4.57
CA LYS A 265 6.72 -2.37 5.42
C LYS A 265 6.77 -3.65 4.60
N LEU A 266 7.60 -4.59 5.04
CA LEU A 266 7.86 -5.84 4.33
C LEU A 266 6.92 -6.95 4.80
N GLY A 267 6.13 -7.50 3.89
CA GLY A 267 5.39 -8.74 4.07
C GLY A 267 6.16 -9.93 3.52
N LEU A 268 6.19 -11.05 4.25
CA LEU A 268 6.77 -12.32 3.81
C LEU A 268 5.69 -13.38 3.67
N ALA A 269 5.42 -13.83 2.43
CA ALA A 269 4.47 -14.90 2.13
C ALA A 269 5.19 -16.24 1.99
N LEU A 270 4.87 -17.18 2.85
CA LEU A 270 5.44 -18.52 2.88
C LEU A 270 4.43 -19.52 2.32
N GLY A 271 4.67 -19.96 1.08
CA GLY A 271 3.77 -20.85 0.37
C GLY A 271 3.74 -22.28 0.91
N ALA A 272 2.72 -23.03 0.47
CA ALA A 272 2.64 -24.47 0.64
C ALA A 272 3.78 -25.19 -0.11
N GLY A 273 4.15 -26.40 0.35
CA GLY A 273 5.24 -27.15 -0.27
C GLY A 273 5.71 -28.41 0.46
N GLY A 274 5.07 -28.78 1.57
CA GLY A 274 5.43 -29.98 2.34
C GLY A 274 6.92 -30.03 2.68
N ALA A 275 7.58 -31.15 2.34
CA ALA A 275 9.01 -31.35 2.59
C ALA A 275 9.94 -30.31 1.94
N LYS A 276 9.49 -29.58 0.91
CA LYS A 276 10.28 -28.51 0.28
C LYS A 276 10.42 -27.26 1.17
N ALA A 277 9.70 -27.19 2.29
CA ALA A 277 9.67 -26.00 3.15
C ALA A 277 11.03 -25.60 3.75
N TYR A 278 12.05 -26.46 3.74
CA TYR A 278 13.43 -26.06 4.03
C TYR A 278 13.92 -24.89 3.15
N ALA A 279 13.37 -24.72 1.95
CA ALA A 279 13.67 -23.58 1.09
C ALA A 279 13.20 -22.24 1.69
N HIS A 280 12.11 -22.22 2.47
CA HIS A 280 11.67 -21.02 3.19
C HIS A 280 12.74 -20.53 4.16
N ILE A 281 13.35 -21.46 4.89
CA ILE A 281 14.42 -21.19 5.85
C ILE A 281 15.62 -20.55 5.15
N GLY A 282 16.01 -21.08 3.99
CA GLY A 282 17.10 -20.52 3.19
C GLY A 282 16.83 -19.07 2.76
N ALA A 283 15.61 -18.75 2.35
CA ALA A 283 15.23 -17.39 1.98
C ALA A 283 15.17 -16.44 3.19
N ILE A 284 14.62 -16.90 4.33
CA ILE A 284 14.61 -16.14 5.59
C ILE A 284 16.05 -15.78 5.99
N ARG A 285 16.96 -16.75 5.92
CA ARG A 285 18.39 -16.54 6.22
C ARG A 285 19.04 -15.49 5.33
N VAL A 286 18.64 -15.39 4.06
CA VAL A 286 19.12 -14.34 3.14
C VAL A 286 18.59 -12.97 3.56
N LEU A 287 17.30 -12.87 3.90
CA LEU A 287 16.69 -11.63 4.37
C LEU A 287 17.33 -11.14 5.68
N GLU A 288 17.53 -12.05 6.64
CA GLU A 288 18.21 -11.76 7.91
C GLU A 288 19.63 -11.23 7.69
N ARG A 289 20.44 -11.91 6.85
CA ARG A 289 21.82 -11.50 6.55
C ARG A 289 21.90 -10.15 5.83
N ALA A 290 20.90 -9.83 5.02
CA ALA A 290 20.80 -8.55 4.35
C ALA A 290 20.22 -7.44 5.27
N GLY A 291 19.83 -7.77 6.52
CA GLY A 291 19.31 -6.82 7.49
C GLY A 291 17.86 -6.41 7.26
N TYR A 292 17.09 -7.17 6.47
CA TYR A 292 15.67 -6.91 6.27
C TYR A 292 14.87 -7.29 7.52
N VAL A 293 13.95 -6.41 7.91
CA VAL A 293 12.99 -6.65 8.98
C VAL A 293 11.64 -6.97 8.36
N VAL A 294 11.07 -8.12 8.71
CA VAL A 294 9.73 -8.54 8.26
C VAL A 294 8.68 -7.94 9.19
N ASP A 295 7.74 -7.17 8.63
CA ASP A 295 6.67 -6.50 9.37
C ASP A 295 5.37 -7.30 9.42
N TYR A 296 5.18 -8.22 8.47
CA TYR A 296 4.02 -9.12 8.39
C TYR A 296 4.45 -10.47 7.84
N ILE A 297 3.91 -11.55 8.40
CA ILE A 297 4.15 -12.91 7.93
C ILE A 297 2.80 -13.52 7.57
N ALA A 298 2.73 -14.17 6.41
CA ALA A 298 1.58 -14.99 6.04
C ALA A 298 2.08 -16.36 5.59
N GLY A 299 1.42 -17.43 6.04
CA GLY A 299 1.83 -18.77 5.71
C GLY A 299 0.67 -19.71 5.43
N SER A 300 0.89 -20.64 4.49
CA SER A 300 -0.01 -21.73 4.14
C SER A 300 0.69 -23.07 4.35
N SER A 301 -0.01 -24.07 4.88
CA SER A 301 0.54 -25.41 5.11
C SER A 301 1.84 -25.36 5.93
N MET A 302 2.89 -26.06 5.50
CA MET A 302 4.22 -26.01 6.12
C MET A 302 4.85 -24.60 6.11
N GLY A 303 4.48 -23.73 5.17
CA GLY A 303 4.86 -22.32 5.21
C GLY A 303 4.24 -21.59 6.40
N GLY A 304 3.04 -21.99 6.82
CA GLY A 304 2.41 -21.54 8.07
C GLY A 304 3.19 -21.91 9.32
N TRP A 305 3.74 -23.13 9.36
CA TRP A 305 4.56 -23.58 10.48
C TRP A 305 5.87 -22.81 10.61
N VAL A 306 6.61 -22.69 9.50
CA VAL A 306 7.82 -21.86 9.45
C VAL A 306 7.51 -20.41 9.81
N GLY A 307 6.38 -19.87 9.31
CA GLY A 307 5.92 -18.52 9.61
C GLY A 307 5.58 -18.31 11.08
N ALA A 308 4.96 -19.28 11.74
CA ALA A 308 4.63 -19.21 13.16
C ALA A 308 5.89 -19.14 14.04
N TRP A 309 6.91 -19.96 13.74
CA TRP A 309 8.18 -19.92 14.44
C TRP A 309 8.93 -18.60 14.21
N LEU A 310 8.93 -18.09 12.97
CA LEU A 310 9.49 -16.78 12.67
C LEU A 310 8.75 -15.66 13.41
N ALA A 311 7.41 -15.73 13.48
CA ALA A 311 6.58 -14.75 14.18
C ALA A 311 6.80 -14.73 15.70
N LEU A 312 7.23 -15.86 16.29
CA LEU A 312 7.68 -15.94 17.67
C LEU A 312 9.06 -15.30 17.91
N GLY A 313 9.76 -14.96 16.82
CA GLY A 313 11.10 -14.37 16.85
C GLY A 313 12.25 -15.36 16.83
N MET A 314 11.99 -16.61 16.40
CA MET A 314 13.07 -17.57 16.14
C MET A 314 13.88 -17.14 14.91
N SER A 315 15.20 -17.28 14.99
CA SER A 315 16.12 -17.11 13.87
C SER A 315 15.98 -18.25 12.85
N SER A 316 16.46 -18.05 11.62
CA SER A 316 16.49 -19.11 10.59
C SER A 316 17.18 -20.40 11.06
N ASP A 317 18.21 -20.33 11.90
CA ASP A 317 18.92 -21.49 12.42
C ASP A 317 18.11 -22.25 13.49
N GLU A 318 17.43 -21.53 14.40
CA GLU A 318 16.52 -22.12 15.39
C GLU A 318 15.30 -22.77 14.72
N ILE A 319 14.77 -22.12 13.68
CA ILE A 319 13.70 -22.67 12.84
C ILE A 319 14.16 -23.96 12.17
N GLU A 320 15.38 -24.00 11.62
CA GLU A 320 15.93 -25.21 11.01
C GLU A 320 16.06 -26.36 12.02
N GLN A 321 16.61 -26.08 13.20
CA GLN A 321 16.75 -27.06 14.26
C GLN A 321 15.38 -27.58 14.75
N THR A 322 14.42 -26.69 14.91
CA THR A 322 13.04 -27.03 15.29
C THR A 322 12.39 -27.91 14.23
N MET A 323 12.49 -27.53 12.95
CA MET A 323 11.92 -28.32 11.85
C MET A 323 12.54 -29.73 11.78
N ARG A 324 13.86 -29.85 11.93
CA ARG A 324 14.56 -31.14 11.93
C ARG A 324 14.17 -32.05 13.10
N SER A 325 13.90 -31.45 14.26
CA SER A 325 13.52 -32.19 15.47
C SER A 325 12.04 -32.58 15.44
N ALA A 326 11.19 -31.69 14.95
CA ALA A 326 9.73 -31.86 14.87
C ALA A 326 9.31 -32.84 13.77
N PHE A 327 9.99 -32.81 12.62
CA PHE A 327 9.66 -33.59 11.43
C PHE A 327 10.81 -34.52 11.03
N THR A 328 11.18 -35.44 11.92
CA THR A 328 12.11 -36.53 11.57
C THR A 328 11.51 -37.38 10.44
N GLU A 329 12.36 -38.07 9.68
CA GLU A 329 11.89 -38.89 8.56
C GLU A 329 10.89 -39.98 9.00
N ASP A 330 11.13 -40.57 10.17
CA ASP A 330 10.22 -41.53 10.80
C ASP A 330 8.90 -40.89 11.27
N ALA A 331 8.97 -39.74 11.94
CA ALA A 331 7.77 -39.03 12.41
C ALA A 331 6.92 -38.53 11.23
N GLY A 332 7.55 -37.97 10.20
CA GLY A 332 6.87 -37.54 8.98
C GLY A 332 6.18 -38.69 8.25
N ARG A 333 6.84 -39.85 8.13
CA ARG A 333 6.22 -41.06 7.57
C ARG A 333 5.06 -41.56 8.41
N ALA A 334 5.18 -41.55 9.73
CA ALA A 334 4.12 -42.00 10.63
C ALA A 334 2.89 -41.10 10.54
N VAL A 335 3.08 -39.78 10.57
CA VAL A 335 2.01 -38.77 10.42
C VAL A 335 1.33 -38.87 9.06
N PHE A 336 2.11 -39.08 7.98
CA PHE A 336 1.56 -39.27 6.64
C PHE A 336 0.77 -40.58 6.51
N ARG A 337 1.26 -41.69 7.08
CA ARG A 337 0.54 -42.97 7.08
C ARG A 337 -0.77 -42.90 7.86
N ALA A 338 -0.76 -42.27 9.04
CA ALA A 338 -1.96 -42.05 9.84
C ALA A 338 -2.98 -41.19 9.07
N GLY A 339 -2.51 -40.11 8.42
CA GLY A 339 -3.36 -39.29 7.56
C GLY A 339 -3.93 -40.06 6.36
N ALA A 340 -3.11 -40.78 5.62
CA ALA A 340 -3.57 -41.58 4.48
C ALA A 340 -4.60 -42.66 4.87
N ALA A 341 -4.58 -43.12 6.13
CA ALA A 341 -5.57 -44.04 6.70
C ALA A 341 -6.83 -43.33 7.23
N GLY A 342 -6.89 -41.99 7.19
CA GLY A 342 -7.98 -41.18 7.76
C GLY A 342 -8.03 -41.20 9.28
N ASP A 343 -6.92 -41.52 9.94
CA ASP A 343 -6.86 -41.66 11.40
C ASP A 343 -6.82 -40.26 12.08
N PRO A 344 -7.82 -39.91 12.91
CA PRO A 344 -7.84 -38.65 13.65
C PRO A 344 -6.68 -38.50 14.65
N SER A 345 -5.95 -39.57 14.98
CA SER A 345 -4.74 -39.49 15.81
C SER A 345 -3.65 -38.60 15.17
N GLY A 346 -3.62 -38.50 13.84
CA GLY A 346 -2.65 -37.69 13.11
C GLY A 346 -2.78 -36.19 13.41
N THR A 347 -4.00 -35.66 13.46
CA THR A 347 -4.24 -34.25 13.80
C THR A 347 -3.95 -33.96 15.27
N VAL A 348 -4.17 -34.92 16.17
CA VAL A 348 -3.83 -34.80 17.60
C VAL A 348 -2.31 -34.69 17.79
N VAL A 349 -1.53 -35.52 17.08
CA VAL A 349 -0.06 -35.43 17.12
C VAL A 349 0.42 -34.09 16.57
N MET A 350 -0.16 -33.61 15.47
CA MET A 350 0.15 -32.29 14.91
C MET A 350 -0.16 -31.17 15.90
N GLU A 351 -1.30 -31.24 16.58
CA GLU A 351 -1.72 -30.24 17.57
C GLU A 351 -0.76 -30.20 18.77
N GLN A 352 -0.39 -31.36 19.30
CA GLN A 352 0.59 -31.47 20.39
C GLN A 352 1.94 -30.88 19.98
N LEU A 353 2.41 -31.19 18.78
CA LEU A 353 3.67 -30.68 18.25
C LEU A 353 3.62 -29.17 18.00
N ALA A 354 2.52 -28.68 17.43
CA ALA A 354 2.29 -27.24 17.22
C ALA A 354 2.29 -26.52 18.57
N ARG A 355 1.55 -27.03 19.56
CA ARG A 355 1.49 -26.47 20.92
C ARG A 355 2.85 -26.48 21.60
N GLN A 356 3.61 -27.57 21.48
CA GLN A 356 4.95 -27.68 22.06
C GLN A 356 5.93 -26.68 21.44
N THR A 357 5.98 -26.60 20.10
CA THR A 357 6.96 -25.76 19.39
C THR A 357 6.62 -24.27 19.42
N THR A 358 5.36 -23.92 19.70
CA THR A 358 4.92 -22.53 19.90
C THR A 358 4.86 -22.12 21.37
N GLY A 359 5.10 -23.04 22.30
CA GLY A 359 4.89 -22.78 23.73
C GLY A 359 3.42 -22.54 24.11
N GLY A 360 2.47 -22.86 23.22
CA GLY A 360 1.04 -22.61 23.41
C GLY A 360 0.64 -21.15 23.22
N ALA A 361 1.46 -20.35 22.51
CA ALA A 361 1.20 -18.93 22.31
C ALA A 361 -0.11 -18.62 21.58
N ASP A 362 -0.71 -17.50 21.93
CA ASP A 362 -1.79 -16.84 21.19
C ASP A 362 -1.23 -15.84 20.17
N PHE A 363 -2.00 -15.53 19.11
CA PHE A 363 -1.56 -14.58 18.08
C PHE A 363 -1.15 -13.20 18.62
N GLY A 364 -1.76 -12.76 19.73
CA GLY A 364 -1.44 -11.48 20.38
C GLY A 364 -0.09 -11.43 21.08
N GLU A 365 0.55 -12.59 21.30
CA GLU A 365 1.85 -12.71 21.96
C GLU A 365 3.02 -12.78 20.96
N LEU A 366 2.72 -12.83 19.66
CA LEU A 366 3.71 -12.91 18.60
C LEU A 366 4.49 -11.60 18.45
N ARG A 367 5.79 -11.70 18.17
CA ARG A 367 6.65 -10.52 17.92
C ARG A 367 6.34 -9.85 16.58
N THR A 368 5.97 -10.67 15.59
CA THR A 368 5.59 -10.21 14.26
C THR A 368 4.16 -10.67 13.96
N PRO A 369 3.27 -9.80 13.45
CA PRO A 369 1.93 -10.19 13.03
C PRO A 369 1.96 -11.36 12.05
N LEU A 370 1.19 -12.40 12.36
CA LEU A 370 1.07 -13.64 11.58
C LEU A 370 -0.34 -13.81 11.03
N ILE A 371 -0.43 -14.27 9.79
CA ILE A 371 -1.66 -14.70 9.15
C ILE A 371 -1.48 -16.16 8.72
N LEU A 372 -2.22 -17.07 9.34
CA LEU A 372 -2.26 -18.46 8.90
C LEU A 372 -3.46 -18.65 7.97
N LEU A 373 -3.20 -19.07 6.74
CA LEU A 373 -4.24 -19.21 5.73
C LEU A 373 -4.75 -20.66 5.66
N ALA A 374 -6.06 -20.81 5.87
CA ALA A 374 -6.83 -22.01 5.57
C ALA A 374 -7.84 -21.73 4.45
N ALA A 375 -8.55 -22.75 3.99
CA ALA A 375 -9.70 -22.63 3.11
C ALA A 375 -10.97 -23.09 3.84
N ASP A 376 -12.04 -22.30 3.80
CA ASP A 376 -13.35 -22.67 4.33
C ASP A 376 -14.15 -23.42 3.27
N LEU A 377 -14.44 -24.70 3.52
CA LEU A 377 -15.20 -25.55 2.61
C LEU A 377 -16.67 -25.14 2.51
N GLU A 378 -17.26 -24.61 3.59
CA GLU A 378 -18.65 -24.19 3.59
C GLU A 378 -18.81 -22.85 2.86
N GLY A 379 -17.94 -21.89 3.18
CA GLY A 379 -17.90 -20.58 2.52
C GLY A 379 -17.28 -20.58 1.12
N ARG A 380 -16.54 -21.64 0.75
CA ARG A 380 -15.76 -21.76 -0.51
C ARG A 380 -14.82 -20.58 -0.74
N CYS A 381 -14.17 -20.11 0.33
CA CYS A 381 -13.32 -18.94 0.31
C CYS A 381 -12.05 -19.13 1.14
N PRO A 382 -11.00 -18.33 0.89
CA PRO A 382 -9.86 -18.26 1.80
C PRO A 382 -10.30 -17.80 3.19
N ALA A 383 -9.73 -18.42 4.22
CA ALA A 383 -10.03 -18.17 5.63
C ALA A 383 -8.75 -17.76 6.37
N PRO A 384 -8.38 -16.46 6.37
CA PRO A 384 -7.24 -15.98 7.13
C PRO A 384 -7.52 -16.09 8.63
N MET A 385 -6.51 -16.50 9.40
CA MET A 385 -6.58 -16.66 10.85
C MET A 385 -5.49 -15.81 11.50
N MET A 386 -5.91 -14.95 12.43
CA MET A 386 -5.04 -13.94 13.06
C MET A 386 -5.31 -13.79 14.58
N THR A 387 -6.16 -14.63 15.17
CA THR A 387 -6.59 -14.55 16.56
C THR A 387 -6.76 -15.94 17.17
N GLY A 388 -6.70 -16.03 18.50
CA GLY A 388 -6.79 -17.27 19.27
C GLY A 388 -5.46 -18.01 19.39
N PRO A 389 -5.51 -19.32 19.72
CA PRO A 389 -4.30 -20.12 19.87
C PRO A 389 -3.63 -20.42 18.53
N VAL A 390 -2.34 -20.12 18.43
CA VAL A 390 -1.59 -20.28 17.16
C VAL A 390 -1.54 -21.75 16.72
N HIS A 391 -1.42 -22.66 17.67
CA HIS A 391 -1.32 -24.10 17.39
C HIS A 391 -2.58 -24.67 16.70
N GLU A 392 -3.78 -24.23 17.07
CA GLU A 392 -5.03 -24.64 16.40
C GLU A 392 -5.03 -24.17 14.93
N ALA A 393 -4.63 -22.92 14.71
CA ALA A 393 -4.54 -22.34 13.38
C ALA A 393 -3.46 -23.04 12.51
N MET A 394 -2.34 -23.46 13.10
CA MET A 394 -1.31 -24.26 12.41
C MET A 394 -1.82 -25.63 11.96
N VAL A 395 -2.65 -26.29 12.78
CA VAL A 395 -3.28 -27.57 12.43
C VAL A 395 -4.31 -27.36 11.32
N ALA A 396 -5.19 -26.37 11.44
CA ALA A 396 -6.18 -26.04 10.43
C ALA A 396 -5.53 -25.74 9.07
N ALA A 397 -4.45 -24.94 9.05
CA ALA A 397 -3.71 -24.57 7.85
C ALA A 397 -2.95 -25.74 7.20
N MET A 398 -2.73 -26.86 7.91
CA MET A 398 -2.05 -28.07 7.41
C MET A 398 -3.00 -29.28 7.28
N THR A 399 -4.31 -29.05 7.39
CA THR A 399 -5.34 -30.09 7.26
C THR A 399 -5.60 -30.38 5.77
N VAL A 400 -4.71 -31.14 5.14
CA VAL A 400 -4.78 -31.45 3.70
C VAL A 400 -6.02 -32.32 3.38
N PRO A 401 -6.92 -31.89 2.46
CA PRO A 401 -8.07 -32.69 2.05
C PRO A 401 -7.66 -34.08 1.54
N GLY A 402 -8.38 -35.11 1.98
CA GLY A 402 -8.10 -36.51 1.65
C GLY A 402 -7.01 -37.17 2.50
N LEU A 403 -6.26 -36.40 3.30
CA LEU A 403 -5.34 -36.92 4.32
C LEU A 403 -5.85 -36.70 5.74
N TYR A 404 -6.53 -35.60 6.02
CA TYR A 404 -7.02 -35.31 7.38
C TYR A 404 -8.47 -34.87 7.36
N PRO A 405 -9.26 -35.17 8.42
CA PRO A 405 -10.59 -34.62 8.56
C PRO A 405 -10.52 -33.10 8.69
N ALA A 406 -11.46 -32.38 8.07
CA ALA A 406 -11.51 -30.92 8.12
C ALA A 406 -11.57 -30.40 9.57
N PHE A 407 -10.75 -29.39 9.87
CA PHE A 407 -10.72 -28.75 11.18
C PHE A 407 -12.00 -27.93 11.38
N ARG A 408 -12.67 -28.08 12.53
CA ARG A 408 -13.91 -27.37 12.82
C ARG A 408 -13.66 -26.19 13.74
N ARG A 409 -14.08 -25.00 13.29
CA ARG A 409 -14.06 -23.78 14.11
C ARG A 409 -15.43 -23.09 14.02
N GLY A 410 -16.25 -23.28 15.05
CA GLY A 410 -17.65 -22.86 15.02
C GLY A 410 -18.40 -23.55 13.87
N GLN A 411 -18.95 -22.76 12.93
CA GLN A 411 -19.63 -23.26 11.73
C GLN A 411 -18.67 -23.53 10.55
N GLN A 412 -17.42 -23.09 10.63
CA GLN A 412 -16.46 -23.26 9.55
C GLN A 412 -15.89 -24.67 9.52
N ARG A 413 -15.66 -25.18 8.31
CA ARG A 413 -14.87 -26.40 8.06
C ARG A 413 -13.63 -26.03 7.28
N LEU A 414 -12.52 -25.99 7.98
CA LEU A 414 -11.24 -25.48 7.50
C LEU A 414 -10.36 -26.62 7.02
N VAL A 415 -9.70 -26.39 5.88
CA VAL A 415 -8.68 -27.27 5.31
C VAL A 415 -7.47 -26.46 4.86
N ASP A 416 -6.39 -27.14 4.51
CA ASP A 416 -5.17 -26.53 3.97
C ASP A 416 -5.51 -25.65 2.76
N ALA A 417 -5.05 -24.39 2.79
CA ALA A 417 -5.32 -23.42 1.72
C ALA A 417 -4.64 -23.74 0.39
N VAL A 418 -3.77 -24.75 0.31
CA VAL A 418 -3.14 -25.19 -0.95
C VAL A 418 -4.14 -25.48 -2.07
N VAL A 419 -5.41 -25.76 -1.75
CA VAL A 419 -6.47 -26.00 -2.74
C VAL A 419 -7.07 -24.74 -3.35
N LEU A 420 -6.86 -23.56 -2.76
CA LEU A 420 -7.36 -22.27 -3.25
C LEU A 420 -6.25 -21.24 -3.43
N THR A 421 -5.43 -21.04 -2.40
CA THR A 421 -4.41 -19.99 -2.32
C THR A 421 -3.13 -20.58 -1.74
N PRO A 422 -2.28 -21.22 -2.58
CA PRO A 422 -1.07 -21.87 -2.12
C PRO A 422 -0.01 -20.91 -1.56
N VAL A 423 -0.06 -19.64 -1.97
CA VAL A 423 0.86 -18.59 -1.50
C VAL A 423 0.03 -17.38 -1.06
N PRO A 424 0.00 -17.03 0.24
CA PRO A 424 -0.95 -16.06 0.80
C PRO A 424 -0.50 -14.60 0.64
N SER A 425 -0.11 -14.16 -0.57
CA SER A 425 0.39 -12.81 -0.82
C SER A 425 -0.68 -11.73 -0.59
N ASP A 426 -1.90 -11.97 -1.05
CA ASP A 426 -3.02 -11.00 -0.93
C ASP A 426 -3.36 -10.72 0.54
N ALA A 427 -3.19 -11.71 1.41
CA ALA A 427 -3.42 -11.53 2.85
C ALA A 427 -2.45 -10.51 3.47
N LEU A 428 -1.20 -10.43 2.98
CA LEU A 428 -0.22 -9.45 3.43
C LEU A 428 -0.55 -8.05 2.92
N ILE A 429 -0.98 -7.95 1.66
CA ILE A 429 -1.42 -6.68 1.08
C ILE A 429 -2.62 -6.15 1.87
N ALA A 430 -3.61 -7.00 2.17
CA ALA A 430 -4.76 -6.66 2.99
C ALA A 430 -4.38 -6.28 4.44
N ALA A 431 -3.32 -6.87 4.99
CA ALA A 431 -2.77 -6.49 6.30
C ALA A 431 -1.94 -5.19 6.29
N GLY A 432 -1.71 -4.62 5.10
CA GLY A 432 -1.05 -3.33 4.91
C GLY A 432 0.45 -3.42 4.67
N ALA A 433 0.97 -4.56 4.18
CA ALA A 433 2.35 -4.62 3.67
C ALA A 433 2.50 -3.73 2.42
N ASP A 434 3.57 -2.95 2.35
CA ASP A 434 3.86 -2.09 1.18
C ASP A 434 4.66 -2.85 0.12
N VAL A 435 5.53 -3.77 0.56
CA VAL A 435 6.34 -4.65 -0.27
C VAL A 435 6.09 -6.08 0.17
N THR A 436 5.75 -6.98 -0.76
CA THR A 436 5.56 -8.40 -0.47
C THR A 436 6.62 -9.24 -1.16
N VAL A 437 7.28 -10.11 -0.40
CA VAL A 437 8.16 -11.16 -0.91
C VAL A 437 7.44 -12.49 -0.76
N ALA A 438 7.22 -13.17 -1.89
CA ALA A 438 6.52 -14.44 -1.92
C ALA A 438 7.48 -15.59 -2.23
N ILE A 439 7.52 -16.59 -1.34
CA ILE A 439 8.28 -17.82 -1.56
C ILE A 439 7.33 -18.90 -2.05
N ASN A 440 7.34 -19.13 -3.36
CA ASN A 440 6.58 -20.19 -3.99
C ASN A 440 7.45 -21.44 -4.21
N LEU A 441 6.99 -22.58 -3.69
CA LEU A 441 7.65 -23.89 -3.84
C LEU A 441 6.93 -24.82 -4.82
N LEU A 442 5.81 -24.35 -5.37
CA LEU A 442 5.01 -25.02 -6.39
C LEU A 442 5.33 -24.42 -7.78
N GLY A 443 4.64 -24.90 -8.82
CA GLY A 443 4.81 -24.38 -10.17
C GLY A 443 4.44 -22.89 -10.27
N ARG A 444 4.99 -22.19 -11.27
CA ARG A 444 4.74 -20.75 -11.48
C ARG A 444 3.26 -20.37 -11.55
N ALA A 445 2.41 -21.28 -12.04
CA ALA A 445 0.96 -21.12 -12.14
C ALA A 445 0.23 -20.95 -10.80
N THR A 446 0.88 -21.15 -9.65
CA THR A 446 0.26 -20.96 -8.32
C THR A 446 0.46 -19.57 -7.73
N LEU A 447 1.03 -18.63 -8.52
CA LEU A 447 1.17 -17.21 -8.19
C LEU A 447 0.14 -16.32 -8.91
N GLU A 448 -0.56 -16.90 -9.90
CA GLU A 448 -1.70 -16.31 -10.62
C GLU A 448 -2.99 -16.68 -9.91
#